data_AF-F7ZA73-F1
#
_entry.id   AF-F7ZA73-F1
#
_cell.length_a   1.000
_cell.length_b   1.000
_cell.length_c   1.000
_cell.angle_alpha   90.00
_cell.angle_beta   90.00
_cell.angle_gamma   90.00
#
_symmetry.space_group_name_H-M   'P 1'
#
loop_
_entity.id
_entity.type
_entity.pdbx_description
1 polymer ?
#
loop_
_entity_poly.entity_id
_entity_poly.type
_entity_poly.pdbx_seq_one_letter_code
_entity_poly.pdbx_strand_id
1 'polypeptide(L)' 'MWHNNKTVSRTYTSKDSQNCHAIISGISGWQKIKTGSSDGVSNVFHALNAARAGAKKVDVYIINNQIERVVMR' A
#
# COMPACT_ATOMS: atom_id res chain seq x y z
N MET A 1 -6.38 -10.35 5.58
CA MET A 1 -5.60 -11.53 5.14
C MET A 1 -4.40 -11.10 4.31
N TRP A 2 -3.42 -11.97 4.13
CA TRP A 2 -2.27 -11.73 3.25
C TRP A 2 -2.63 -11.93 1.78
N HIS A 3 -2.22 -10.99 0.94
CA HIS A 3 -2.27 -11.08 -0.52
C HIS A 3 -0.84 -11.05 -1.04
N ASN A 4 -0.37 -12.19 -1.52
CA ASN A 4 1.03 -12.39 -1.87
C ASN A 4 1.29 -12.21 -3.36
N ASN A 5 2.54 -11.89 -3.70
CA ASN A 5 3.08 -11.85 -5.07
C ASN A 5 2.32 -10.86 -5.97
N LYS A 6 1.93 -9.70 -5.42
CA LYS A 6 1.15 -8.68 -6.11
C LYS A 6 2.04 -7.56 -6.64
N THR A 7 1.67 -6.99 -7.78
CA THR A 7 2.22 -5.71 -8.25
C THR A 7 1.38 -4.55 -7.75
N VAL A 8 2.03 -3.39 -7.56
CA VAL A 8 1.40 -2.11 -7.25
C VAL A 8 1.15 -1.38 -8.56
N SER A 9 -0.11 -1.14 -8.91
CA SER A 9 -0.45 -0.47 -10.18
C SER A 9 -0.34 1.05 -10.05
N ARG A 10 -0.83 1.60 -8.93
CA ARG A 10 -0.80 3.04 -8.64
C ARG A 10 -0.72 3.30 -7.15
N THR A 11 -0.24 4.48 -6.80
CA THR A 11 -0.20 5.01 -5.44
C THR A 11 -0.67 6.46 -5.50
N TYR A 12 -1.32 6.94 -4.44
CA TYR A 12 -1.86 8.29 -4.35
C TYR A 12 -1.79 8.80 -2.91
N THR A 13 -1.54 10.09 -2.74
CA THR A 13 -1.63 10.76 -1.43
C THR A 13 -2.10 12.20 -1.58
N SER A 14 -2.74 12.75 -0.55
CA SER A 14 -3.08 14.18 -0.45
C SER A 14 -2.39 14.84 0.76
N LYS A 15 -2.23 16.17 0.75
CA LYS A 15 -1.44 16.90 1.76
C LYS A 15 -2.15 17.08 3.11
N ASP A 16 -3.48 17.05 3.12
CA ASP A 16 -4.27 17.55 4.26
C ASP A 16 -4.55 16.50 5.36
N SER A 17 -4.06 15.25 5.21
CA SER A 17 -4.25 14.17 6.18
C SER A 17 -3.31 12.98 5.93
N GLN A 18 -3.36 11.95 6.79
CA GLN A 18 -2.78 10.61 6.55
C GLN A 18 -3.55 9.86 5.46
N ASN A 19 -3.70 10.47 4.29
CA ASN A 19 -4.57 10.00 3.23
C ASN A 19 -3.75 9.37 2.11
N CYS A 20 -3.21 8.19 2.38
CA CYS A 20 -2.41 7.43 1.42
C CYS A 20 -3.19 6.22 0.92
N HIS A 21 -3.11 5.96 -0.39
CA HIS A 21 -3.84 4.88 -1.06
C HIS A 21 -2.95 4.17 -2.09
N ALA A 22 -3.27 2.92 -2.39
CA ALA A 22 -2.67 2.17 -3.48
C ALA A 22 -3.68 1.27 -4.20
N ILE A 23 -3.48 1.06 -5.50
CA ILE A 23 -4.15 0.02 -6.27
C ILE A 23 -3.21 -1.18 -6.34
N ILE A 24 -3.68 -2.31 -5.82
CA ILE A 24 -2.95 -3.59 -5.82
C ILE A 24 -3.57 -4.51 -6.87
N SER A 25 -2.73 -5.12 -7.70
CA SER A 25 -3.18 -6.04 -8.75
C SER A 25 -4.05 -7.19 -8.20
N GLY A 26 -5.20 -7.41 -8.86
CA GLY A 26 -6.15 -8.44 -8.46
C GLY A 26 -6.92 -8.13 -7.16
N ILE A 27 -6.85 -6.89 -6.67
CA ILE A 27 -7.68 -6.39 -5.56
C ILE A 27 -8.50 -5.23 -6.10
N SER A 28 -9.82 -5.28 -5.89
CA SER A 28 -10.73 -4.29 -6.46
C SER A 28 -10.53 -2.93 -5.78
N GLY A 29 -10.38 -1.89 -6.61
CA GLY A 29 -10.38 -0.49 -6.16
C GLY A 29 -9.15 -0.03 -5.39
N TRP A 30 -9.26 1.18 -4.84
CA TRP A 30 -8.23 1.79 -4.02
C TRP A 30 -8.25 1.21 -2.61
N GLN A 31 -7.09 0.77 -2.15
CA GLN A 31 -6.87 0.32 -0.79
C GLN A 31 -6.20 1.43 -0.01
N LYS A 32 -6.86 1.90 1.05
CA LYS A 32 -6.31 2.95 1.91
C LYS A 32 -5.22 2.35 2.80
N ILE A 33 -4.15 3.08 3.08
CA ILE A 33 -3.16 2.66 4.07
C ILE A 33 -3.71 2.98 5.47
N LYS A 34 -3.60 2.03 6.39
CA LYS A 34 -4.11 2.19 7.76
C LYS A 34 -3.51 3.42 8.43
N THR A 35 -4.38 4.27 8.94
CA THR A 35 -4.03 5.52 9.63
C THR A 35 -3.84 5.30 11.14
N GLY A 36 -3.36 6.32 11.86
CA GLY A 36 -3.19 6.28 13.32
C GLY A 36 -1.74 6.08 13.79
N SER A 37 -0.82 5.86 12.87
CA SER A 37 0.63 5.91 13.10
C SER A 37 1.27 6.64 11.92
N SER A 38 1.84 7.82 12.16
CA SER A 38 2.47 8.65 11.11
C SER A 38 3.55 7.89 10.37
N ASP A 39 4.42 7.23 11.13
CA ASP A 39 5.58 6.52 10.59
C ASP A 39 5.12 5.26 9.85
N GLY A 40 4.09 4.58 10.37
CA GLY A 40 3.47 3.43 9.71
C GLY A 40 2.91 3.78 8.33
N VAL A 41 2.16 4.89 8.22
CA VAL A 41 1.59 5.34 6.94
C VAL A 41 2.68 5.67 5.94
N SER A 42 3.66 6.50 6.34
CA SER A 42 4.76 6.92 5.47
C SER A 42 5.62 5.75 5.02
N ASN A 43 5.98 4.83 5.91
CA ASN A 43 6.80 3.67 5.59
C ASN A 43 6.11 2.73 4.59
N VAL A 44 4.81 2.44 4.81
CA VAL A 44 4.04 1.61 3.86
C VAL A 44 3.89 2.31 2.52
N PHE A 45 3.62 3.63 2.51
CA PHE A 45 3.49 4.39 1.27
C PHE A 45 4.80 4.44 0.47
N HIS A 46 5.93 4.68 1.14
CA HIS A 46 7.26 4.67 0.52
C HIS A 46 7.60 3.30 -0.07
N ALA A 47 7.34 2.21 0.66
CA ALA A 47 7.57 0.86 0.18
C ALA A 47 6.74 0.52 -1.07
N LEU A 48 5.46 0.90 -1.08
CA LEU A 48 4.58 0.68 -2.25
C LEU A 48 5.01 1.53 -3.45
N ASN A 49 5.46 2.77 -3.24
CA ASN A 49 6.02 3.61 -4.29
C ASN A 49 7.31 3.01 -4.88
N ALA A 50 8.23 2.58 -4.02
CA ALA A 50 9.48 1.96 -4.43
C ALA A 50 9.22 0.67 -5.22
N ALA A 51 8.28 -0.17 -4.77
CA ALA A 51 7.88 -1.37 -5.49
C ALA A 51 7.29 -1.05 -6.87
N ARG A 52 6.42 -0.04 -6.97
CA ARG A 52 5.86 0.42 -8.26
C ARG A 52 6.96 0.90 -9.21
N ALA A 53 7.84 1.78 -8.73
CA ALA A 53 8.90 2.37 -9.54
C ALA A 53 9.91 1.31 -10.02
N GLY A 54 10.21 0.32 -9.18
CA GLY A 54 11.13 -0.77 -9.51
C GLY A 54 10.49 -2.00 -10.19
N ALA A 55 9.20 -1.93 -10.57
CA ALA A 55 8.44 -3.08 -11.08
C ALA A 55 8.54 -4.34 -10.19
N LYS A 56 8.70 -4.16 -8.88
CA LYS A 56 8.83 -5.23 -7.90
C LYS A 56 7.47 -5.73 -7.43
N LYS A 57 7.46 -6.95 -6.93
CA LYS A 57 6.28 -7.56 -6.32
C LYS A 57 6.31 -7.34 -4.81
N VAL A 58 5.12 -7.30 -4.21
CA VAL A 58 4.91 -7.10 -2.79
C VAL A 58 3.95 -8.14 -2.24
N ASP A 59 4.10 -8.41 -0.95
CA ASP A 59 3.09 -9.08 -0.13
C ASP A 59 2.42 -8.00 0.73
N VAL A 60 1.09 -7.91 0.64
CA VAL A 60 0.31 -6.92 1.40
C VAL A 60 -0.64 -7.60 2.36
N TYR A 61 -0.72 -7.07 3.57
CA TYR A 61 -1.69 -7.51 4.56
C TYR A 61 -2.84 -6.52 4.63
N ILE A 62 -4.05 -6.99 4.24
CA ILE A 62 -5.24 -6.15 4.16
C ILE A 62 -6.26 -6.56 5.23
N ILE A 63 -6.71 -5.60 6.03
CA ILE A 63 -7.82 -5.74 6.99
C ILE A 63 -8.79 -4.59 6.75
N ASN A 64 -10.10 -4.85 6.72
CA ASN A 64 -11.14 -3.82 6.58
C ASN A 64 -10.90 -2.90 5.36
N ASN A 65 -10.48 -3.46 4.21
CA ASN A 65 -10.09 -2.74 2.99
C ASN A 65 -8.96 -1.69 3.20
N GLN A 66 -8.11 -1.94 4.20
CA GLN A 66 -6.93 -1.12 4.46
C GLN A 66 -5.65 -1.95 4.44
N ILE A 67 -4.61 -1.40 3.83
CA ILE A 67 -3.25 -1.96 3.87
C ILE A 67 -2.66 -1.61 5.24
N GLU A 68 -2.43 -2.63 6.06
CA GLU A 68 -1.77 -2.43 7.36
C GLU A 68 -0.27 -2.69 7.31
N ARG A 69 0.16 -3.61 6.44
CA ARG A 69 1.56 -4.04 6.35
C ARG A 69 1.91 -4.36 4.91
N VAL A 70 3.18 -4.15 4.58
CA VAL A 70 3.76 -4.49 3.28
C VAL A 70 5.13 -5.11 3.48
N VAL A 71 5.43 -6.14 2.69
CA VAL A 71 6.75 -6.74 2.58
C VAL A 71 7.16 -6.68 1.11
N MET A 72 8.31 -6.06 0.82
CA MET A 72 8.88 -6.06 -0.52
C MET A 72 9.59 -7.40 -0.80
N ARG A 73 9.46 -7.90 -2.02
CA ARG A 73 10.25 -9.01 -2.54
C ARG A 73 11.39 -8.54 -3.43
#